data_AF-A0A6I2GCE8-F1
#
_entry.id   AF-A0A6I2GCE8-F1
#
_cell.length_a   1.000
_cell.length_b   1.000
_cell.length_c   1.000
_cell.angle_alpha   90.00
_cell.angle_beta   90.00
_cell.angle_gamma   90.00
#
_symmetry.space_group_name_H-M   'P 1'
#
loop_
_entity.id
_entity.type
_entity.pdbx_description
1 polymer ?
#
loop_
_entity_poly.entity_id
_entity_poly.type
_entity_poly.pdbx_seq_one_letter_code
_entity_poly.pdbx_strand_id
1 'polypeptide(L)'
;MASKFQWIEIILYLAPVLTVYFTQKYFKHYLKYFKGWPLTLAIVLIPLWLVMIHSFGWLIFDYNLVPYILFLTAFMLGVQLYDYVRRVDEFWYKDYYQPASQLVFTSFTAFLVGLILLRFLTYFF
;
A
#
# COMPACT_ATOMS: atom_id res chain seq x y z
N MET A 1 -22.48 0.73 10.34
CA MET A 1 -22.78 1.73 11.40
C MET A 1 -21.44 2.08 11.99
N ALA A 2 -20.91 3.31 11.83
CA ALA A 2 -19.49 3.56 12.15
C ALA A 2 -19.17 3.18 13.61
N SER A 3 -18.12 2.38 13.82
CA SER A 3 -17.75 1.93 15.16
C SER A 3 -17.26 3.13 16.00
N LYS A 4 -17.56 3.13 17.30
CA LYS A 4 -17.06 4.15 18.23
C LYS A 4 -15.52 4.12 18.26
N PHE A 5 -14.90 5.28 18.46
CA PHE A 5 -13.45 5.39 18.60
C PHE A 5 -12.92 4.46 19.69
N GLN A 6 -11.96 3.61 19.35
CA GLN A 6 -11.24 2.77 20.28
C GLN A 6 -9.78 3.21 20.38
N TRP A 7 -9.23 3.21 21.59
CA TRP A 7 -7.81 3.57 21.84
C TRP A 7 -6.82 2.74 21.02
N ILE A 8 -7.19 1.51 20.65
CA ILE A 8 -6.37 0.64 19.79
C ILE A 8 -6.20 1.19 18.37
N GLU A 9 -7.09 2.07 17.91
CA GLU A 9 -7.01 2.71 16.59
C GLU A 9 -5.76 3.61 16.47
N ILE A 10 -5.23 4.13 17.58
CA ILE A 10 -3.99 4.93 17.60
C ILE A 10 -2.81 4.14 17.00
N ILE A 11 -2.79 2.82 17.19
CA ILE A 11 -1.75 1.95 16.64
C ILE A 11 -1.77 2.00 15.10
N LEU A 12 -2.95 2.10 14.48
CA LEU A 12 -3.06 2.16 13.02
C LEU A 12 -2.42 3.44 12.47
N TYR A 13 -2.52 4.57 13.17
CA TYR A 13 -1.90 5.83 12.75
C TYR A 13 -0.39 5.86 12.98
N LEU A 14 0.09 5.17 14.02
CA LEU A 14 1.53 5.11 14.35
C LEU A 14 2.29 4.03 13.56
N ALA A 15 1.61 2.96 13.14
CA ALA A 15 2.23 1.82 12.46
C ALA A 15 3.07 2.21 11.22
N PRO A 16 2.61 3.08 10.29
CA PRO A 16 3.43 3.51 9.16
C PRO A 16 4.76 4.15 9.58
N VAL A 17 4.71 5.04 10.58
CA VAL A 17 5.87 5.80 11.05
C VAL A 17 6.86 4.87 11.74
N LEU A 18 6.36 3.98 12.59
CA LEU A 18 7.18 2.98 13.27
C LEU A 18 7.84 2.04 12.27
N THR A 19 7.10 1.51 11.29
CA THR A 19 7.64 0.58 10.30
C THR A 19 8.70 1.26 9.44
N VAL A 20 8.51 2.51 9.02
CA VAL A 20 9.56 3.28 8.31
C VAL A 20 10.79 3.47 9.21
N TYR A 21 10.61 3.87 10.46
CA TYR A 21 11.71 4.08 11.41
C TYR A 21 12.52 2.79 11.64
N PHE A 22 11.86 1.67 11.96
CA PHE A 22 12.52 0.38 12.18
C PHE A 22 13.21 -0.12 10.91
N THR A 23 12.57 0.04 9.75
CA THR A 23 13.16 -0.37 8.46
C THR A 23 14.43 0.43 8.16
N GLN A 24 14.41 1.75 8.37
CA GLN A 24 15.58 2.59 8.14
C GLN A 24 16.70 2.36 9.15
N LYS A 25 16.37 2.10 10.42
CA LYS A 25 17.36 1.92 11.49
C LYS A 25 18.02 0.56 11.47
N TYR A 26 17.26 -0.51 11.23
CA TYR A 26 17.76 -1.89 11.36
C TYR A 26 17.87 -2.62 10.02
N PHE A 27 17.04 -2.30 9.03
CA PHE A 27 16.93 -3.08 7.79
C PHE A 27 17.51 -2.40 6.55
N LYS A 28 18.02 -1.16 6.67
CA LYS A 28 18.58 -0.38 5.54
C LYS A 28 19.67 -1.12 4.77
N HIS A 29 20.48 -1.94 5.44
CA HIS A 29 21.52 -2.72 4.78
C HIS A 29 20.94 -3.89 3.95
N TYR A 30 19.84 -4.49 4.42
CA TYR A 30 19.18 -5.61 3.75
C TYR A 30 18.41 -5.17 2.48
N LEU A 31 17.94 -3.92 2.42
CA LEU A 31 17.30 -3.35 1.23
C LEU A 31 18.21 -3.36 -0.01
N LYS A 32 19.53 -3.32 0.17
CA LYS A 32 20.55 -3.34 -0.91
C LYS A 32 21.22 -4.70 -1.10
N TYR A 33 20.82 -5.72 -0.34
CA TYR A 33 21.49 -7.01 -0.32
C TYR A 33 21.35 -7.75 -1.66
N PHE A 34 20.18 -7.66 -2.31
CA PHE A 34 19.92 -8.28 -3.61
C PHE A 34 20.18 -7.30 -4.75
N LYS A 35 21.42 -7.26 -5.27
CA LYS A 35 21.81 -6.36 -6.38
C LYS A 35 20.94 -6.48 -7.64
N GLY A 36 20.38 -7.67 -7.91
CA GLY A 36 19.49 -7.89 -9.06
C GLY A 36 18.03 -7.51 -8.83
N TRP A 37 17.61 -7.40 -7.56
CA TRP A 37 16.23 -7.14 -7.13
C TRP A 37 16.23 -6.19 -5.92
N PRO A 38 16.66 -4.92 -6.09
CA PRO A 38 16.66 -3.97 -4.99
C PRO A 38 15.26 -3.84 -4.37
N LEU A 39 15.16 -4.21 -3.10
CA LEU A 39 13.94 -4.00 -2.32
C LEU A 39 13.89 -2.53 -1.95
N THR A 40 12.89 -1.83 -2.48
CA THR A 40 12.62 -0.44 -2.08
C THR A 40 11.76 -0.42 -0.83
N LEU A 41 11.82 0.67 -0.08
CA LEU A 41 10.95 0.87 1.08
C LEU A 41 9.48 0.77 0.68
N ALA A 42 9.12 1.25 -0.52
CA ALA A 42 7.76 1.12 -1.06
C ALA A 42 7.30 -0.35 -1.10
N ILE A 43 8.13 -1.25 -1.63
CA ILE A 43 7.81 -2.69 -1.70
C ILE A 43 7.60 -3.29 -0.30
N VAL A 44 8.45 -2.91 0.66
CA VAL A 44 8.36 -3.40 2.04
C VAL A 44 7.09 -2.92 2.76
N LEU A 45 6.56 -1.76 2.38
CA LEU A 45 5.37 -1.17 3.00
C LEU A 45 4.05 -1.71 2.42
N ILE A 46 4.04 -2.30 1.23
CA ILE A 46 2.83 -2.83 0.57
C ILE A 46 2.04 -3.78 1.49
N PRO A 47 2.66 -4.79 2.16
CA PRO A 47 1.93 -5.67 3.07
C PRO A 47 1.29 -4.93 4.24
N LEU A 48 1.99 -3.94 4.82
CA LEU A 48 1.44 -3.12 5.91
C LEU A 48 0.23 -2.31 5.42
N TRP A 49 0.31 -1.71 4.23
CA TRP A 49 -0.81 -0.95 3.66
C TRP A 49 -2.06 -1.82 3.48
N LEU A 50 -1.90 -3.08 3.04
CA LEU A 50 -3.03 -4.02 2.94
C LEU A 50 -3.67 -4.30 4.29
N VAL A 51 -2.87 -4.53 5.34
CA VAL A 51 -3.39 -4.74 6.70
C VAL A 51 -4.13 -3.50 7.21
N MET A 52 -3.60 -2.30 6.95
CA MET A 52 -4.25 -1.07 7.35
C MET A 52 -5.55 -0.83 6.59
N ILE A 53 -5.57 -1.05 5.28
CA ILE A 53 -6.77 -0.98 4.44
C ILE A 53 -7.83 -1.96 4.95
N HIS A 54 -7.43 -3.19 5.29
CA HIS A 54 -8.33 -4.18 5.88
C HIS A 54 -8.96 -3.68 7.18
N SER A 55 -8.12 -3.18 8.10
CA SER A 55 -8.57 -2.66 9.41
C SER A 55 -9.50 -1.45 9.25
N PHE A 56 -9.15 -0.48 8.41
CA PHE A 56 -10.01 0.69 8.15
C PHE A 56 -11.31 0.32 7.43
N GLY A 57 -11.28 -0.67 6.54
CA GLY A 57 -12.48 -1.18 5.88
C GLY A 57 -13.51 -1.69 6.89
N TRP A 58 -13.08 -2.52 7.83
CA TRP A 58 -13.94 -3.00 8.92
C TRP A 58 -14.41 -1.86 9.83
N LEU A 59 -13.54 -0.93 10.22
CA LEU A 59 -13.89 0.16 11.14
C LEU A 59 -14.93 1.14 10.56
N ILE A 60 -14.84 1.44 9.27
CA ILE A 60 -15.69 2.45 8.62
C ILE A 60 -16.97 1.81 8.08
N PHE A 61 -16.85 0.65 7.41
CA PHE A 61 -17.91 0.10 6.59
C PHE A 61 -18.48 -1.24 7.08
N ASP A 62 -17.90 -1.84 8.14
CA ASP A 62 -18.25 -3.19 8.61
C ASP A 62 -18.04 -4.30 7.55
N TYR A 63 -17.14 -4.08 6.57
CA TYR A 63 -16.74 -5.12 5.61
C TYR A 63 -15.30 -4.97 5.10
N ASN A 64 -14.76 -6.03 4.51
CA ASN A 64 -13.40 -6.04 3.97
C ASN A 64 -13.30 -5.33 2.61
N LEU A 65 -12.63 -4.18 2.57
CA LEU A 65 -12.41 -3.39 1.36
C LEU A 65 -11.26 -3.88 0.46
N VAL A 66 -10.41 -4.77 0.98
CA VAL A 66 -9.20 -5.24 0.26
C VAL A 66 -9.52 -5.78 -1.14
N PRO A 67 -10.54 -6.63 -1.37
CA PRO A 67 -10.84 -7.15 -2.70
C PRO A 67 -11.10 -6.06 -3.75
N TYR A 68 -11.81 -5.00 -3.37
CA TYR A 68 -12.13 -3.89 -4.26
C TYR A 68 -10.89 -3.08 -4.61
N ILE A 69 -10.03 -2.81 -3.63
CA ILE A 69 -8.78 -2.08 -3.83
C ILE A 69 -7.82 -2.90 -4.69
N LEU A 70 -7.70 -4.20 -4.44
CA LEU A 70 -6.90 -5.10 -5.27
C LEU A 70 -7.41 -5.13 -6.72
N PHE A 71 -8.71 -5.20 -6.93
CA PHE A 71 -9.30 -5.17 -8.26
C PHE A 71 -8.96 -3.87 -9.00
N LEU A 72 -9.12 -2.71 -8.37
CA LEU A 72 -8.81 -1.41 -8.96
C LEU A 72 -7.30 -1.26 -9.24
N THR A 73 -6.45 -1.70 -8.31
CA THR A 73 -5.00 -1.68 -8.51
C THR A 73 -4.56 -2.63 -9.61
N ALA A 74 -5.17 -3.82 -9.72
CA ALA A 74 -4.91 -4.76 -10.81
C ALA A 74 -5.33 -4.19 -12.17
N PHE A 75 -6.45 -3.48 -12.24
CA PHE A 75 -6.87 -2.77 -13.44
C PHE A 75 -5.84 -1.69 -13.85
N MET A 76 -5.40 -0.85 -12.90
CA MET A 76 -4.37 0.16 -13.16
C MET A 76 -3.05 -0.45 -13.63
N LEU A 77 -2.63 -1.56 -13.01
CA LEU A 77 -1.46 -2.33 -13.45
C LEU A 77 -1.63 -2.86 -14.87
N GLY A 78 -2.81 -3.38 -15.21
CA GLY A 78 -3.11 -3.84 -16.57
C GLY A 78 -2.97 -2.74 -17.62
N VAL A 79 -3.50 -1.55 -17.34
CA VAL A 79 -3.35 -0.37 -18.21
C VAL A 79 -1.89 0.05 -18.33
N GLN A 80 -1.16 0.14 -17.21
CA GLN A 80 0.25 0.50 -17.21
C GLN A 80 1.11 -0.54 -17.96
N LEU A 81 0.84 -1.83 -17.78
CA LEU A 81 1.53 -2.91 -18.46
C LEU A 81 1.27 -2.88 -19.96
N TYR A 82 0.02 -2.64 -20.37
CA TYR A 82 -0.35 -2.50 -21.77
C TYR A 82 0.44 -1.37 -22.45
N ASP A 83 0.54 -0.22 -21.80
CA ASP A 83 1.32 0.91 -22.32
C ASP A 83 2.83 0.65 -22.30
N TYR A 84 3.32 -0.09 -21.31
CA TYR A 84 4.74 -0.46 -21.20
C TYR A 84 5.17 -1.42 -22.30
N VAL A 85 4.42 -2.51 -22.51
CA VAL A 85 4.74 -3.56 -23.50
C VAL A 85 4.78 -3.00 -24.93
N ARG A 86 4.00 -1.95 -25.22
CA ARG A 86 4.03 -1.26 -26.52
C ARG A 86 5.32 -0.50 -26.82
N ARG A 87 6.18 -0.26 -25.81
CA ARG A 87 7.38 0.57 -25.91
C ARG A 87 8.68 -0.23 -25.82
N VAL A 88 8.59 -1.56 -25.71
CA VAL A 88 9.73 -2.45 -25.53
C VAL A 88 9.64 -3.61 -26.52
N ASP A 89 10.78 -4.05 -27.05
CA ASP A 89 10.84 -5.17 -28.00
C ASP A 89 10.69 -6.52 -27.29
N GLU A 90 11.24 -6.64 -26.08
CA GLU A 90 11.15 -7.83 -25.23
C GLU A 90 10.72 -7.46 -23.82
N PHE A 91 9.76 -8.21 -23.28
CA PHE A 91 9.30 -8.03 -21.91
C PHE A 91 10.13 -8.86 -20.93
N TRP A 92 10.71 -8.19 -19.95
CA TRP A 92 11.38 -8.82 -18.82
C TRP A 92 10.75 -8.33 -17.51
N TYR A 93 10.22 -9.25 -16.70
CA TYR A 93 9.59 -8.89 -15.42
C TYR A 93 10.55 -8.13 -14.48
N LYS A 94 11.84 -8.42 -14.56
CA LYS A 94 12.89 -7.72 -13.81
C LYS A 94 12.96 -6.21 -14.13
N ASP A 95 12.57 -5.79 -15.32
CA ASP A 95 12.57 -4.38 -15.69
C ASP A 95 11.23 -3.71 -15.36
N TYR A 96 10.17 -4.51 -15.21
CA TYR A 96 8.81 -4.04 -14.92
C TYR A 96 8.43 -4.06 -13.43
N TYR A 97 9.05 -4.89 -12.58
CA TYR A 97 8.60 -5.04 -11.19
C TYR A 97 8.72 -3.75 -10.34
N GLN A 98 9.74 -2.93 -10.60
CA GLN A 98 9.93 -1.64 -9.92
C GLN A 98 8.78 -0.67 -10.21
N PRO A 99 8.50 -0.32 -11.49
CA PRO A 99 7.39 0.58 -11.80
C PRO A 99 6.04 0.00 -11.38
N ALA A 100 5.84 -1.32 -11.50
CA ALA A 100 4.63 -1.98 -11.01
C ALA A 100 4.46 -1.83 -9.49
N SER A 101 5.52 -2.09 -8.72
CA SER A 101 5.48 -1.95 -7.26
C SER A 101 5.25 -0.51 -6.81
N GLN A 102 5.83 0.46 -7.52
CA GLN A 102 5.59 1.89 -7.27
C GLN A 102 4.12 2.26 -7.54
N LEU A 103 3.51 1.73 -8.60
CA LEU A 103 2.09 1.94 -8.87
C LEU A 103 1.23 1.35 -7.75
N VAL A 104 1.47 0.10 -7.37
CA VAL A 104 0.75 -0.56 -6.25
C VAL A 104 0.86 0.27 -4.97
N PHE A 105 2.07 0.68 -4.60
CA PHE A 105 2.31 1.49 -3.42
C PHE A 105 1.57 2.83 -3.48
N THR A 106 1.62 3.52 -4.63
CA THR A 106 0.93 4.80 -4.84
C THR A 106 -0.59 4.62 -4.73
N SER A 107 -1.15 3.62 -5.40
CA SER A 107 -2.58 3.30 -5.36
C SER A 107 -3.03 3.01 -3.92
N PHE A 108 -2.33 2.14 -3.21
CA PHE A 108 -2.69 1.82 -1.83
C PHE A 108 -2.54 3.02 -0.91
N THR A 109 -1.52 3.87 -1.12
CA THR A 109 -1.35 5.11 -0.35
C THR A 109 -2.52 6.06 -0.56
N ALA A 110 -2.95 6.26 -1.81
CA ALA A 110 -4.10 7.08 -2.13
C ALA A 110 -5.39 6.55 -1.45
N PHE A 111 -5.64 5.25 -1.52
CA PHE A 111 -6.78 4.63 -0.83
C PHE A 111 -6.68 4.79 0.69
N LEU A 112 -5.52 4.52 1.27
CA LEU A 112 -5.32 4.57 2.71
C LEU A 112 -5.49 5.99 3.24
N VAL A 113 -4.98 7.00 2.54
CA VAL A 113 -5.19 8.42 2.87
C VAL A 113 -6.69 8.75 2.81
N GLY A 114 -7.39 8.31 1.78
CA GLY A 114 -8.85 8.48 1.68
C GLY A 114 -9.61 7.83 2.84
N LEU A 115 -9.23 6.61 3.23
CA LEU A 115 -9.83 5.90 4.37
C LEU A 115 -9.55 6.60 5.70
N ILE A 116 -8.33 7.09 5.90
CA ILE A 116 -7.95 7.85 7.10
C ILE A 116 -8.80 9.11 7.21
N LEU A 117 -8.89 9.90 6.12
CA LEU A 117 -9.71 11.12 6.09
C LEU A 117 -11.18 10.81 6.35
N LEU A 118 -11.70 9.76 5.72
CA LEU A 118 -13.08 9.33 5.93
C LEU A 118 -13.33 8.91 7.38
N ARG A 119 -12.42 8.15 8.00
CA ARG A 119 -12.52 7.77 9.41
C ARG A 119 -12.50 9.01 10.32
N PHE A 120 -11.63 9.98 10.04
CA PHE A 120 -11.64 11.25 10.78
C PHE A 120 -12.99 11.96 10.69
N LEU A 121 -13.59 12.01 9.50
CA LEU A 121 -14.92 12.60 9.31
C LEU A 121 -16.00 11.89 10.12
N THR A 122 -15.95 10.55 10.24
CA THR A 122 -16.94 9.80 11.06
C THR A 122 -16.88 10.09 12.56
N TYR A 123 -15.87 10.81 13.06
CA TYR A 123 -15.86 11.27 14.46
C TYR A 123 -16.57 12.61 14.66
N PHE A 124 -16.74 13.40 13.59
CA PHE A 124 -17.34 14.73 13.64
C PHE A 124 -18.81 14.74 13.19
N PHE A 125 -19.23 13.73 12.42
CA PHE A 125 -20.59 13.56 11.88
C PHE A 125 -21.17 12.21 12.29
#